data_AF-A0A150NHM9-F1
#
_entry.id   AF-A0A150NHM9-F1
#
_cell.length_a   1.000
_cell.length_b   1.000
_cell.length_c   1.000
_cell.angle_alpha   90.00
_cell.angle_beta   90.00
_cell.angle_gamma   90.00
#
_symmetry.space_group_name_H-M   'P 1'
#
loop_
_entity.id
_entity.type
_entity.pdbx_description
1 polymer ?
#
loop_
_entity_poly.entity_id
_entity_poly.type
_entity_poly.pdbx_seq_one_letter_code
_entity_poly.pdbx_strand_id
1 'polypeptide(L)'
;MVPTEASNLWFDNMVIPKTVKNQDAAYAFINFMLKPENALKNAEYVGYSTPNLPAKELLPEEKKEDKAFYPDAETMKHLEVYEKFDHKWTGKYSDLFLQFKMYRK
;
A
#
# COMPACT_ATOMS: atom_id res chain seq x y z
N MET A 1 -5.39 -7.87 -12.67
CA MET A 1 -5.81 -6.50 -13.03
C MET A 1 -6.82 -6.02 -11.99
N VAL A 2 -6.76 -4.75 -11.60
CA VAL A 2 -7.69 -4.15 -10.62
C VAL A 2 -9.04 -3.90 -11.31
N PRO A 3 -10.19 -4.26 -10.70
CA PRO A 3 -11.51 -3.92 -11.23
C PRO A 3 -11.66 -2.40 -11.41
N THR A 4 -12.07 -1.95 -12.59
CA THR A 4 -12.07 -0.52 -12.95
C THR A 4 -13.24 0.24 -12.33
N GLU A 5 -14.28 -0.47 -11.89
CA GLU A 5 -15.48 0.11 -11.28
C GLU A 5 -15.27 0.57 -9.83
N ALA A 6 -14.50 -0.19 -9.03
CA ALA A 6 -14.10 0.15 -7.66
C ALA A 6 -13.16 -0.92 -7.09
N SER A 7 -12.25 -0.51 -6.21
CA SER A 7 -11.51 -1.43 -5.34
C SER A 7 -10.93 -0.71 -4.11
N ASN A 8 -10.26 -1.46 -3.24
CA ASN A 8 -9.58 -0.87 -2.08
C ASN A 8 -8.20 -0.31 -2.47
N LEU A 9 -7.89 0.91 -2.01
CA LEU A 9 -6.55 1.47 -1.97
C LEU A 9 -5.94 1.28 -0.58
N TRP A 10 -4.72 0.74 -0.53
CA TRP A 10 -4.01 0.47 0.73
C TRP A 10 -2.57 0.98 0.67
N PHE A 11 -1.99 1.25 1.83
CA PHE A 11 -0.63 1.76 1.97
C PHE A 11 0.08 1.17 3.18
N ASP A 12 1.26 0.60 2.98
CA ASP A 12 2.22 0.33 4.05
C ASP A 12 3.19 1.51 4.19
N ASN A 13 3.31 2.07 5.39
CA ASN A 13 4.11 3.26 5.65
C ASN A 13 5.14 3.01 6.77
N MET A 14 6.35 3.54 6.60
CA MET A 14 7.33 3.59 7.68
C MET A 14 6.89 4.60 8.73
N VAL A 15 6.94 4.22 10.00
CA VAL A 15 6.65 5.09 11.15
C VAL A 15 7.74 4.95 12.21
N ILE A 16 7.89 5.98 13.05
CA ILE A 16 8.77 5.94 14.22
C ILE A 16 7.89 5.74 15.46
N PRO A 17 7.90 4.56 16.11
CA PRO A 17 7.15 4.33 17.34
C PRO A 17 7.63 5.25 18.47
N LYS A 18 6.72 5.64 19.37
CA LYS A 18 7.05 6.45 20.56
C LYS A 18 8.11 5.80 21.49
N THR A 19 8.32 4.50 21.36
CA THR A 19 9.29 3.73 22.15
C THR A 19 10.72 3.78 21.59
N VAL A 20 10.94 4.50 20.48
CA VAL A 20 12.24 4.59 19.80
C VAL A 20 13.36 4.99 20.78
N LYS A 21 14.50 4.31 20.68
CA LYS A 21 15.72 4.63 21.44
C LYS A 21 16.80 5.30 20.59
N ASN A 22 16.73 5.10 19.27
CA ASN A 22 17.69 5.61 18.30
C ASN A 22 16.97 6.42 17.21
N GLN A 23 16.53 7.63 17.55
CA GLN A 23 15.73 8.46 16.64
C GLN A 23 16.52 8.86 15.38
N ASP A 24 17.80 9.22 15.54
CA ASP A 24 18.66 9.60 14.41
C ASP A 24 18.84 8.47 13.42
N ALA A 25 19.02 7.24 13.91
CA ALA A 25 19.15 6.05 13.07
C ALA A 25 17.84 5.73 12.33
N ALA A 26 16.68 5.94 12.98
CA ALA A 26 15.39 5.77 12.33
C ALA A 26 15.21 6.76 11.16
N TYR A 27 15.55 8.04 11.35
CA TYR A 27 15.54 9.02 10.26
C TYR A 27 16.56 8.68 9.17
N ALA A 28 17.76 8.22 9.53
CA ALA A 28 18.76 7.79 8.56
C ALA A 28 18.24 6.63 7.69
N PHE A 29 17.53 5.66 8.28
CA PHE A 29 16.91 4.56 7.53
C PHE A 29 15.78 5.02 6.61
N ILE A 30 14.88 5.89 7.10
CA ILE A 30 13.81 6.46 6.26
C ILE A 30 14.43 7.20 5.06
N ASN A 31 15.42 8.05 5.30
CA ASN A 31 16.14 8.78 4.25
C ASN A 31 16.86 7.83 3.28
N PHE A 32 17.44 6.74 3.78
CA PHE A 32 18.04 5.71 2.95
C PHE A 32 17.01 5.07 2.01
N MET A 33 15.85 4.66 2.51
CA MET A 33 14.79 4.03 1.72
C MET A 33 14.13 5.00 0.72
N LEU A 34 14.15 6.30 1.00
CA LEU A 34 13.62 7.34 0.10
C LEU A 34 14.54 7.63 -1.11
N LYS A 35 15.79 7.16 -1.12
CA LYS A 35 16.67 7.30 -2.30
C LYS A 35 16.13 6.46 -3.46
N PRO A 36 15.99 7.00 -4.68
CA PRO A 36 15.40 6.29 -5.82
C PRO A 36 16.04 4.93 -6.11
N GLU A 37 17.36 4.83 -6.05
CA GLU A 37 18.09 3.58 -6.31
C GLU A 37 17.77 2.48 -5.28
N ASN A 38 17.57 2.86 -4.01
CA ASN A 38 17.22 1.92 -2.96
C ASN A 38 15.75 1.49 -3.09
N ALA A 39 14.86 2.44 -3.36
CA ALA A 39 13.45 2.17 -3.63
C ALA A 39 13.27 1.28 -4.87
N LEU A 40 14.06 1.49 -5.92
CA LEU A 40 14.09 0.67 -7.14
C LEU A 40 14.46 -0.77 -6.80
N LYS A 41 15.61 -0.98 -6.15
CA LYS A 41 16.07 -2.32 -5.75
C LYS A 41 15.03 -3.04 -4.89
N ASN A 42 14.40 -2.31 -3.97
CA ASN A 42 13.37 -2.88 -3.12
C ASN A 42 12.11 -3.28 -3.91
N ALA A 43 11.64 -2.42 -4.81
CA ALA A 43 10.49 -2.71 -5.67
C ALA A 43 10.75 -3.90 -6.61
N GLU A 44 11.96 -4.00 -7.18
CA GLU A 44 12.34 -5.12 -8.05
C GLU A 44 12.41 -6.44 -7.31
N TYR A 45 12.93 -6.43 -6.07
CA TYR A 45 13.08 -7.62 -5.25
C TYR A 45 11.75 -8.12 -4.69
N VAL A 46 10.94 -7.23 -4.11
CA VAL A 46 9.69 -7.60 -3.44
C VAL A 46 8.53 -7.73 -4.45
N GLY A 47 8.56 -6.96 -5.54
CA GLY A 47 7.54 -6.98 -6.60
C GLY A 47 6.32 -6.10 -6.34
N TYR A 48 6.34 -5.23 -5.33
CA TYR A 48 5.26 -4.30 -5.02
C TYR A 48 5.43 -2.95 -5.73
N SER A 49 4.31 -2.26 -5.94
CA SER A 49 4.27 -0.93 -6.55
C SER A 49 4.99 0.09 -5.68
N THR A 50 6.00 0.76 -6.25
CA THR A 50 6.74 1.80 -5.52
C THR A 50 5.98 3.13 -5.52
N PRO A 51 5.88 3.85 -4.37
CA PRO A 51 5.36 5.22 -4.35
C PRO A 51 6.40 6.26 -4.78
N ASN A 52 7.66 5.86 -4.97
CA ASN A 52 8.74 6.75 -5.38
C ASN A 52 8.74 6.89 -6.92
N LEU A 53 8.24 8.02 -7.43
CA LEU A 53 8.10 8.24 -8.88
C LEU A 53 9.45 8.17 -9.63
N PRO A 54 10.55 8.79 -9.17
CA PRO A 54 11.86 8.57 -9.79
C PRO A 54 12.28 7.10 -9.87
N ALA A 55 12.01 6.30 -8.82
CA ALA A 55 12.31 4.87 -8.86
C ALA A 55 11.42 4.11 -9.84
N LYS A 56 10.15 4.50 -9.99
CA LYS A 56 9.23 3.92 -10.98
C LYS A 56 9.74 4.12 -12.42
N GLU A 57 10.26 5.30 -12.74
CA GLU A 57 10.78 5.58 -14.09
C GLU A 57 12.01 4.73 -14.44
N LEU A 58 12.75 4.26 -13.42
CA LEU A 58 13.92 3.40 -13.58
C LEU A 58 13.58 1.90 -13.67
N LEU A 59 12.33 1.51 -13.42
CA LEU A 59 11.92 0.11 -13.57
C LEU A 59 11.94 -0.33 -15.04
N PRO A 60 12.14 -1.63 -15.31
CA PRO A 60 11.93 -2.21 -16.63
C PRO A 60 10.56 -1.84 -17.20
N GLU A 61 10.49 -1.61 -18.51
CA GLU A 61 9.27 -1.17 -19.22
C GLU A 61 8.08 -2.11 -18.95
N GLU A 62 8.32 -3.42 -19.03
CA GLU A 62 7.35 -4.46 -18.70
C GLU A 62 6.73 -4.31 -17.30
N LYS A 63 7.49 -3.80 -16.32
CA LYS A 63 7.00 -3.62 -14.93
C LYS A 63 6.31 -2.29 -14.74
N LYS A 64 6.85 -1.20 -15.28
CA LYS A 64 6.27 0.15 -15.09
C LYS A 64 4.97 0.36 -15.87
N GLU A 65 4.76 -0.40 -16.94
CA GLU A 65 3.55 -0.35 -17.77
C GLU A 65 2.48 -1.38 -17.38
N ASP A 66 2.81 -2.35 -16.51
CA ASP A 66 1.86 -3.36 -16.05
C ASP A 66 0.72 -2.72 -15.22
N LYS A 67 -0.46 -2.66 -15.83
CA LYS A 67 -1.68 -2.11 -15.24
C LYS A 67 -2.21 -2.91 -14.04
N ALA A 68 -1.72 -4.14 -13.82
CA ALA A 68 -2.01 -4.86 -12.58
C ALA A 68 -1.37 -4.20 -11.36
N PHE A 69 -0.23 -3.53 -11.52
CA PHE A 69 0.53 -2.89 -10.43
C PHE A 69 0.51 -1.36 -10.51
N TYR A 70 0.47 -0.80 -11.72
CA TYR A 70 0.42 0.64 -11.99
C TYR A 70 -0.81 0.97 -12.86
N PRO A 71 -2.02 0.91 -12.28
CA PRO A 71 -3.26 1.18 -13.01
C PRO A 71 -3.32 2.62 -13.56
N ASP A 72 -4.22 2.85 -14.51
CA ASP A 72 -4.45 4.18 -15.07
C ASP A 72 -5.12 5.14 -14.09
N ALA A 73 -5.15 6.42 -14.45
CA ALA A 73 -5.68 7.49 -13.60
C ALA A 73 -7.19 7.34 -13.31
N GLU A 74 -7.97 6.82 -14.27
CA GLU A 74 -9.40 6.59 -14.07
C GLU A 74 -9.65 5.46 -13.07
N THR A 75 -8.93 4.35 -13.19
CA THR A 75 -8.98 3.27 -12.21
C THR A 75 -8.55 3.75 -10.83
N MET A 76 -7.45 4.52 -10.75
CA MET A 76 -6.97 5.11 -9.48
C MET A 76 -8.01 6.01 -8.81
N LYS A 77 -8.84 6.73 -9.58
CA LYS A 77 -9.89 7.61 -9.08
C LYS A 77 -11.06 6.85 -8.45
N HIS A 78 -11.30 5.60 -8.84
CA HIS A 78 -12.34 4.75 -8.29
C HIS A 78 -11.88 3.91 -7.08
N LEU A 79 -10.62 4.03 -6.66
CA LEU A 79 -10.14 3.32 -5.48
C LEU A 79 -10.45 4.09 -4.20
N GLU A 80 -10.84 3.36 -3.16
CA GLU A 80 -11.18 3.94 -1.86
C GLU A 80 -10.26 3.39 -0.76
N VAL A 81 -9.73 4.30 0.07
CA VAL A 81 -9.07 3.92 1.33
C VAL A 81 -10.15 3.64 2.35
N TYR A 82 -9.99 2.58 3.15
CA TYR A 82 -10.94 2.29 4.22
C TYR A 82 -11.04 3.46 5.21
N GLU A 83 -12.28 3.86 5.48
CA GLU A 83 -12.57 4.87 6.48
C GLU A 83 -12.29 4.32 7.90
N LYS A 84 -11.79 5.20 8.78
CA LYS A 84 -11.75 4.89 10.21
C LYS A 84 -13.15 5.00 10.80
N PHE A 85 -13.82 3.87 10.93
CA PHE A 85 -15.12 3.77 11.58
C PHE A 85 -15.08 4.02 13.10
N ASP A 86 -16.23 4.41 13.64
CA ASP A 86 -16.51 4.41 15.07
C ASP A 86 -16.65 2.97 15.62
N HIS A 87 -16.85 2.84 16.93
CA HIS A 87 -16.98 1.54 17.58
C HIS A 87 -18.16 0.72 17.04
N LYS A 88 -19.30 1.38 16.78
CA LYS A 88 -20.52 0.74 16.30
C LYS A 88 -20.31 0.11 14.93
N TRP A 89 -19.78 0.87 13.97
CA TRP A 89 -19.58 0.41 12.61
C TRP A 89 -18.42 -0.59 12.52
N THR A 90 -17.36 -0.42 13.31
CA THR A 90 -16.30 -1.42 13.44
C THR A 90 -16.86 -2.77 13.90
N GLY A 91 -17.66 -2.78 14.98
CA GLY A 91 -18.31 -3.98 15.48
C GLY A 91 -19.23 -4.62 14.45
N LYS A 92 -20.07 -3.80 13.79
CA LYS A 92 -21.01 -4.27 12.76
C LYS A 92 -20.32 -5.00 11.61
N TYR A 93 -19.24 -4.44 11.05
CA TYR A 93 -18.49 -5.10 9.97
C TYR A 93 -17.80 -6.39 10.45
N SER A 94 -17.31 -6.41 11.70
CA SER A 94 -16.74 -7.61 12.31
C SER A 94 -17.78 -8.72 12.45
N ASP A 95 -18.95 -8.41 13.01
CA ASP A 95 -20.04 -9.37 13.22
C ASP A 95 -20.55 -9.93 11.90
N LEU A 96 -20.78 -9.08 10.90
CA LEU A 96 -21.22 -9.51 9.57
C LEU A 96 -20.22 -10.45 8.91
N PHE A 97 -18.92 -10.17 9.03
CA PHE A 97 -17.89 -11.05 8.47
C PHE A 97 -17.80 -12.38 9.21
N LEU A 98 -18.01 -12.40 10.53
CA LEU A 98 -18.08 -13.64 11.31
C LEU A 98 -19.31 -14.47 10.93
N GLN A 99 -20.49 -13.84 10.81
CA GLN A 99 -21.71 -14.51 10.34
C GLN A 99 -21.50 -15.15 8.96
N PHE A 100 -20.90 -14.41 8.02
CA PHE A 100 -20.54 -14.93 6.70
C PHE A 100 -19.62 -16.16 6.79
N LYS A 101 -18.59 -16.12 7.63
CA LYS A 101 -17.68 -17.27 7.84
C LYS A 101 -18.40 -18.47 8.45
N MET A 102 -19.37 -18.25 9.34
CA MET A 102 -20.13 -19.31 10.00
C MET A 102 -21.13 -19.98 9.06
N TYR A 103 -21.80 -19.22 8.19
CA TYR A 103 -22.78 -19.75 7.23
C TYR A 103 -22.15 -20.73 6.21
N ARG A 104 -20.85 -20.62 5.94
CA ARG A 104 -20.12 -21.45 4.99
C ARG A 104 -19.69 -22.82 5.54
N LYS A 105 -20.11 -23.16 6.77
CA LYS A 105 -19.90 -24.47 7.39
C LYS A 105 -21.22 -25.23 7.43
#